data_AF-A0A971RMK3-F1
#
_entry.id   AF-A0A971RMK3-F1
#
_cell.length_a   1.000
_cell.length_b   1.000
_cell.length_c   1.000
_cell.angle_alpha   90.00
_cell.angle_beta   90.00
_cell.angle_gamma   90.00
#
_symmetry.space_group_name_H-M   'P 1'
#
loop_
_entity.id
_entity.type
_entity.pdbx_description
1 polymer ?
#
loop_
_entity_poly.entity_id
_entity_poly.type
_entity_poly.pdbx_seq_one_letter_code
_entity_poly.pdbx_strand_id
1 'polypeptide(L)'
;MNAVSMVQSINYASERLRQEGPIPVYQYLIELGAKFSEFGGPPDEYIDPVKAYEENPEDGMVELHFAGFKYGLSFCIELGQMYIFGAIDDDEESKNRLCAGTLLDLIEKIIPRFSFAFGYFDMEGYDDFTDEAVSATQLKKIYWANFFGEPYVKKYGKEFLLGAPGYKKAELADGTIEYILTEDLFTPPDLSLERKIQEYFAPKAKVERFIPGPIVRLVIDKNRKS
;
A
#
# COMPACT_ATOMS: atom_id res chain seq x y z
N MET A 1 1.83 3.16 38.57
CA MET A 1 0.80 3.89 37.81
C MET A 1 1.49 4.44 36.58
N ASN A 2 1.39 3.75 35.45
CA ASN A 2 1.95 4.22 34.19
C ASN A 2 0.96 5.22 33.61
N ALA A 3 1.37 6.48 33.54
CA ALA A 3 0.67 7.47 32.74
C ALA A 3 0.75 7.00 31.28
N VAL A 4 -0.34 6.41 30.79
CA VAL A 4 -0.58 6.28 29.37
C VAL A 4 -0.65 7.72 28.87
N SER A 5 0.45 8.21 28.30
CA SER A 5 0.40 9.41 27.49
C SER A 5 -0.54 9.07 26.34
N MET A 6 -1.79 9.53 26.41
CA MET A 6 -2.59 9.80 25.23
C MET A 6 -1.78 10.81 24.42
N VAL A 7 -0.88 10.29 23.59
CA VAL A 7 -0.40 11.02 22.43
C VAL A 7 -1.66 11.17 21.60
N GLN A 8 -2.28 12.34 21.70
CA GLN A 8 -3.30 12.74 20.73
C GLN A 8 -2.70 12.45 19.36
N SER A 9 -3.22 11.43 18.68
CA SER A 9 -2.87 11.14 17.31
C SER A 9 -3.11 12.45 16.56
N ILE A 10 -2.03 13.10 16.17
CA ILE A 10 -2.10 14.30 15.35
C ILE A 10 -2.74 13.78 14.07
N ASN A 11 -4.00 14.13 13.88
CA ASN A 11 -4.88 13.58 12.87
C ASN A 11 -4.22 13.85 11.48
N TYR A 12 -3.66 12.83 10.82
CA TYR A 12 -2.75 12.98 9.66
C TYR A 12 -3.41 12.79 8.29
N ALA A 13 -4.72 12.55 8.26
CA ALA A 13 -5.43 12.38 7.01
C ALA A 13 -5.27 13.58 6.07
N SER A 14 -5.45 13.35 4.76
CA SER A 14 -5.67 14.49 3.86
C SER A 14 -6.93 15.21 4.31
N GLU A 15 -6.82 16.53 4.43
CA GLU A 15 -7.95 17.38 4.80
C GLU A 15 -9.17 17.06 3.92
N ARG A 16 -8.93 16.71 2.66
CA ARG A 16 -9.92 16.31 1.68
C ARG A 16 -10.61 14.97 1.98
N LEU A 17 -9.88 13.91 2.32
CA LEU A 17 -10.49 12.61 2.71
C LEU A 17 -11.32 12.72 3.98
N ARG A 18 -10.92 13.58 4.93
CA ARG A 18 -11.74 13.85 6.14
C ARG A 18 -13.00 14.63 5.84
N GLN A 19 -12.91 15.59 4.92
CA GLN A 19 -14.04 16.46 4.58
C GLN A 19 -15.05 15.75 3.66
N GLU A 20 -14.56 14.98 2.69
CA GLU A 20 -15.37 14.39 1.63
C GLU A 20 -15.69 12.90 1.88
N GLY A 21 -14.91 12.21 2.72
CA GLY A 21 -15.03 10.77 2.96
C GLY A 21 -14.47 9.91 1.81
N PRO A 22 -14.51 8.57 1.94
CA PRO A 22 -14.09 7.64 0.88
C PRO A 22 -15.16 7.45 -0.21
N ILE A 23 -16.37 7.97 -0.01
CA ILE A 23 -17.44 8.00 -1.02
C ILE A 23 -16.94 8.61 -2.35
N PRO A 24 -16.35 9.82 -2.36
CA PRO A 24 -15.73 10.38 -3.56
C PRO A 24 -14.61 9.51 -4.14
N VAL A 25 -13.89 8.73 -3.32
CA VAL A 25 -12.85 7.79 -3.80
C VAL A 25 -13.49 6.67 -4.60
N TYR A 26 -14.52 6.03 -4.05
CA TYR A 26 -15.24 4.96 -4.73
C TYR A 26 -15.91 5.46 -6.01
N GLN A 27 -16.53 6.64 -5.98
CA GLN A 27 -17.10 7.26 -7.17
C GLN A 27 -16.04 7.51 -8.25
N TYR A 28 -14.87 8.04 -7.86
CA TYR A 28 -13.78 8.26 -8.80
C TYR A 28 -13.21 6.95 -9.37
N LEU A 29 -13.10 5.89 -8.55
CA LEU A 29 -12.71 4.56 -9.01
C LEU A 29 -13.72 3.98 -10.02
N ILE A 30 -15.02 4.17 -9.77
CA ILE A 30 -16.09 3.77 -10.71
C ILE A 30 -15.96 4.53 -12.04
N GLU A 31 -15.69 5.84 -11.99
CA GLU A 31 -15.48 6.66 -13.18
C GLU A 31 -14.25 6.23 -13.99
N LEU A 32 -13.22 5.69 -13.33
CA LEU A 32 -12.07 5.08 -13.99
C LEU A 32 -12.39 3.70 -14.62
N GLY A 33 -13.54 3.11 -14.31
CA GLY A 33 -14.01 1.83 -14.84
C GLY A 33 -13.87 0.66 -13.87
N ALA A 34 -13.70 0.93 -12.58
CA ALA A 34 -13.59 -0.10 -11.56
C ALA A 34 -14.98 -0.62 -11.11
N LYS A 35 -15.03 -1.88 -10.65
CA LYS A 35 -16.24 -2.55 -10.14
C LYS A 35 -15.92 -3.18 -8.79
N PHE A 36 -16.82 -3.16 -7.81
CA PHE A 36 -16.55 -3.72 -6.48
C PHE A 36 -17.33 -5.03 -6.27
N SER A 37 -16.73 -6.04 -5.63
CA SER A 37 -17.31 -7.40 -5.49
C SER A 37 -17.74 -7.80 -4.07
N GLU A 38 -17.16 -7.21 -3.03
CA GLU A 38 -17.23 -7.76 -1.66
C GLU A 38 -18.47 -7.39 -0.87
N PHE A 39 -19.40 -6.67 -1.47
CA PHE A 39 -20.56 -6.21 -0.72
C PHE A 39 -21.60 -7.33 -0.47
N GLY A 40 -21.52 -8.50 -1.13
CA GLY A 40 -22.37 -9.66 -0.81
C GLY A 40 -23.54 -9.90 -1.76
N GLY A 41 -23.31 -9.78 -3.07
CA GLY A 41 -24.27 -10.16 -4.11
C GLY A 41 -23.68 -9.99 -5.51
N PRO A 42 -24.34 -10.53 -6.56
CA PRO A 42 -23.90 -10.31 -7.93
C PRO A 42 -23.80 -8.79 -8.24
N PRO A 43 -22.83 -8.36 -9.07
CA PRO A 43 -22.39 -6.96 -9.21
C PRO A 43 -23.46 -5.97 -9.69
N ASP A 44 -24.61 -6.49 -10.14
CA ASP A 44 -25.52 -5.82 -11.03
C ASP A 44 -26.73 -5.21 -10.28
N GLU A 45 -27.05 -5.69 -9.07
CA GLU A 45 -28.38 -5.45 -8.51
C GLU A 45 -28.47 -4.88 -7.09
N TYR A 46 -27.44 -4.96 -6.23
CA TYR A 46 -27.75 -4.73 -4.80
C TYR A 46 -26.90 -3.78 -3.97
N ILE A 47 -25.67 -3.41 -4.33
CA ILE A 47 -24.86 -2.67 -3.36
C ILE A 47 -24.04 -1.56 -3.99
N ASP A 48 -24.52 -0.35 -3.73
CA ASP A 48 -23.78 0.87 -3.93
C ASP A 48 -22.64 0.93 -2.89
N PRO A 49 -21.35 0.90 -3.30
CA PRO A 49 -20.21 1.00 -2.38
C PRO A 49 -20.25 2.28 -1.53
N VAL A 50 -20.90 3.34 -2.05
CA VAL A 50 -21.17 4.57 -1.31
C VAL A 50 -22.10 4.29 -0.14
N LYS A 51 -23.24 3.64 -0.41
CA LYS A 51 -24.25 3.31 0.59
C LYS A 51 -23.73 2.32 1.62
N ALA A 52 -22.98 1.30 1.21
CA ALA A 52 -22.39 0.34 2.13
C ALA A 52 -21.38 0.99 3.09
N TYR A 53 -20.59 1.94 2.58
CA TYR A 53 -19.70 2.74 3.43
C TYR A 53 -20.48 3.67 4.37
N GLU A 54 -21.57 4.29 3.92
CA GLU A 54 -22.45 5.09 4.80
C GLU A 54 -23.08 4.24 5.91
N GLU A 55 -23.43 2.99 5.62
CA GLU A 55 -24.08 2.07 6.57
C GLU A 55 -23.09 1.43 7.56
N ASN A 56 -21.84 1.19 7.14
CA ASN A 56 -20.79 0.67 7.99
C ASN A 56 -19.40 1.24 7.63
N PRO A 57 -19.01 2.41 8.17
CA PRO A 57 -17.74 3.08 7.90
C PRO A 57 -16.58 2.50 8.73
N GLU A 58 -16.51 1.18 8.86
CA GLU A 58 -15.36 0.51 9.49
C GLU A 58 -14.25 0.26 8.46
N ASP A 59 -13.03 -0.05 8.92
CA ASP A 59 -11.85 -0.40 8.11
C ASP A 59 -12.07 -1.73 7.37
N GLY A 60 -13.02 -1.74 6.44
CA GLY A 60 -13.34 -2.85 5.58
C GLY A 60 -12.38 -2.86 4.41
N MET A 61 -11.65 -3.97 4.26
CA MET A 61 -11.11 -4.33 2.96
C MET A 61 -12.28 -4.44 1.97
N VAL A 62 -12.12 -3.85 0.78
CA VAL A 62 -13.07 -3.96 -0.32
C VAL A 62 -12.37 -4.56 -1.52
N GLU A 63 -12.98 -5.58 -2.11
CA GLU A 63 -12.52 -6.12 -3.38
C GLU A 63 -12.93 -5.23 -4.56
N LEU A 64 -11.95 -4.92 -5.41
CA LEU A 64 -12.00 -4.05 -6.57
C LEU A 64 -11.58 -4.82 -7.83
N HIS A 65 -12.43 -4.89 -8.83
CA HIS A 65 -12.13 -5.36 -10.18
C HIS A 65 -11.80 -4.18 -11.10
N PHE A 66 -10.62 -4.16 -11.69
CA PHE A 66 -10.17 -3.09 -12.59
C PHE A 66 -9.27 -3.65 -13.69
N ALA A 67 -9.51 -3.23 -14.94
CA ALA A 67 -8.78 -3.67 -16.14
C ALA A 67 -8.58 -5.20 -16.27
N GLY A 68 -9.55 -6.00 -15.81
CA GLY A 68 -9.50 -7.46 -15.89
C GLY A 68 -8.81 -8.16 -14.71
N PHE A 69 -8.32 -7.40 -13.73
CA PHE A 69 -7.70 -7.90 -12.51
C PHE A 69 -8.59 -7.67 -11.29
N LYS A 70 -8.35 -8.43 -10.23
CA LYS A 70 -8.98 -8.27 -8.92
C LYS A 70 -7.93 -7.74 -7.93
N TYR A 71 -8.33 -6.78 -7.12
CA TYR A 71 -7.54 -6.13 -6.11
C TYR A 71 -8.29 -6.13 -4.78
N GLY A 72 -7.59 -6.14 -3.65
CA GLY A 72 -8.12 -5.74 -2.36
C GLY A 72 -7.65 -4.33 -2.06
N LEU A 73 -8.56 -3.46 -1.62
CA LEU A 73 -8.32 -2.05 -1.32
C LEU A 73 -8.85 -1.75 0.08
N SER A 74 -8.12 -0.99 0.88
CA SER A 74 -8.57 -0.57 2.20
C SER A 74 -8.07 0.83 2.51
N PHE A 75 -8.90 1.56 3.26
CA PHE A 75 -8.64 2.91 3.72
C PHE A 75 -8.80 2.95 5.23
N CYS A 76 -7.76 3.37 5.94
CA CYS A 76 -7.91 3.85 7.31
C CYS A 76 -7.94 5.38 7.28
N ILE A 77 -9.15 5.94 7.42
CA ILE A 77 -9.39 7.38 7.27
C ILE A 77 -8.74 8.15 8.40
N GLU A 78 -8.81 7.64 9.63
CA GLU A 78 -8.24 8.30 10.81
C GLU A 78 -6.73 8.53 10.65
N LEU A 79 -6.06 7.61 9.96
CA LEU A 79 -4.61 7.60 9.79
C LEU A 79 -4.14 8.11 8.43
N GLY A 80 -5.06 8.33 7.49
CA GLY A 80 -4.72 8.65 6.11
C GLY A 80 -3.93 7.53 5.42
N GLN A 81 -4.19 6.28 5.80
CA GLN A 81 -3.52 5.11 5.23
C GLN A 81 -4.37 4.56 4.07
N MET A 82 -3.69 4.17 3.00
CA MET A 82 -4.28 3.36 1.94
C MET A 82 -3.37 2.17 1.66
N TYR A 83 -3.92 0.97 1.64
CA TYR A 83 -3.20 -0.17 1.06
C TYR A 83 -4.06 -0.82 0.00
N ILE A 84 -3.39 -1.24 -1.07
CA ILE A 84 -4.02 -1.94 -2.17
C ILE A 84 -3.10 -3.08 -2.57
N PHE A 85 -3.68 -4.26 -2.79
CA PHE A 85 -2.94 -5.44 -3.20
C PHE A 85 -3.68 -6.15 -4.34
N GLY A 86 -2.91 -6.71 -5.27
CA GLY A 86 -3.46 -7.53 -6.35
C GLY A 86 -3.72 -8.95 -5.89
N ALA A 87 -4.85 -9.53 -6.33
CA ALA A 87 -5.02 -10.96 -6.30
C ALA A 87 -4.08 -11.56 -7.36
N ILE A 88 -3.01 -12.18 -6.88
CA ILE A 88 -1.98 -12.80 -7.71
C ILE A 88 -2.36 -14.24 -8.02
N ASP A 89 -1.98 -14.68 -9.21
CA ASP A 89 -2.13 -16.04 -9.67
C ASP A 89 -0.73 -16.64 -9.83
N ASP A 90 -0.29 -17.42 -8.83
CA ASP A 90 1.11 -17.89 -8.74
C ASP A 90 1.58 -18.67 -9.98
N ASP A 91 0.66 -19.20 -10.78
CA ASP A 91 0.93 -19.95 -12.00
C ASP A 91 1.00 -19.06 -13.27
N GLU A 92 0.63 -17.78 -13.20
CA GLU A 92 0.53 -16.87 -14.35
C GLU A 92 1.38 -15.59 -14.20
N GLU A 93 2.72 -15.74 -14.16
CA GLU A 93 3.69 -14.64 -13.99
C GLU A 93 3.43 -13.42 -14.90
N SER A 94 3.17 -13.65 -16.20
CA SER A 94 2.92 -12.56 -17.15
C SER A 94 1.65 -11.76 -16.81
N LYS A 95 0.60 -12.43 -16.34
CA LYS A 95 -0.65 -11.79 -15.90
C LYS A 95 -0.41 -11.01 -14.62
N ASN A 96 0.40 -11.53 -13.70
CA ASN A 96 0.70 -10.80 -12.47
C ASN A 96 1.56 -9.56 -12.69
N ARG A 97 2.52 -9.61 -13.62
CA ARG A 97 3.29 -8.41 -14.04
C ARG A 97 2.37 -7.34 -14.62
N LEU A 98 1.41 -7.74 -15.46
CA LEU A 98 0.38 -6.82 -15.97
C LEU A 98 -0.52 -6.28 -14.85
N CYS A 99 -0.90 -7.11 -13.88
CA CYS A 99 -1.68 -6.72 -12.70
C CYS A 99 -0.96 -5.64 -11.88
N ALA A 100 0.34 -5.82 -11.61
CA ALA A 100 1.16 -4.87 -10.87
C ALA A 100 1.35 -3.54 -11.62
N GLY A 101 1.61 -3.58 -12.93
CA GLY A 101 1.71 -2.37 -13.75
C GLY A 101 0.39 -1.58 -13.81
N THR A 102 -0.72 -2.29 -14.01
CA THR A 102 -2.07 -1.69 -14.00
C THR A 102 -2.37 -1.01 -12.67
N LEU A 103 -1.94 -1.61 -11.56
CA LEU A 103 -2.16 -1.07 -10.23
C LEU A 103 -1.33 0.20 -9.98
N LEU A 104 -0.07 0.21 -10.42
CA LEU A 104 0.77 1.39 -10.31
C LEU A 104 0.15 2.58 -11.07
N ASP A 105 -0.32 2.35 -12.30
CA ASP A 105 -1.02 3.36 -13.10
C ASP A 105 -2.30 3.86 -12.42
N LEU A 106 -3.02 2.99 -11.72
CA LEU A 106 -4.22 3.34 -10.96
C LEU A 106 -3.85 4.23 -9.75
N ILE A 107 -2.81 3.87 -9.00
CA ILE A 107 -2.34 4.63 -7.84
C ILE A 107 -1.85 6.02 -8.25
N GLU A 108 -1.10 6.15 -9.35
CA GLU A 108 -0.65 7.45 -9.87
C GLU A 108 -1.85 8.38 -10.20
N LYS A 109 -3.01 7.85 -10.58
CA LYS A 109 -4.23 8.62 -10.84
C LYS A 109 -5.00 9.00 -9.57
N ILE A 110 -4.85 8.20 -8.52
CA ILE A 110 -5.56 8.34 -7.24
C ILE A 110 -4.79 9.30 -6.33
N ILE A 111 -3.48 9.12 -6.15
CA ILE A 111 -2.65 9.90 -5.20
C ILE A 111 -2.92 11.42 -5.28
N PRO A 112 -2.90 12.09 -6.46
CA PRO A 112 -3.08 13.53 -6.53
C PRO A 112 -4.43 14.04 -6.01
N ARG A 113 -5.42 13.16 -5.89
CA ARG A 113 -6.75 13.50 -5.37
C ARG A 113 -6.86 13.31 -3.87
N PHE A 114 -5.98 12.54 -3.25
CA PHE A 114 -6.19 12.03 -1.91
C PHE A 114 -5.05 12.24 -0.92
N SER A 115 -3.82 12.56 -1.37
CA SER A 115 -2.68 12.92 -0.52
C SER A 115 -2.58 12.13 0.79
N PHE A 116 -2.30 10.83 0.66
CA PHE A 116 -2.20 9.89 1.78
C PHE A 116 -1.08 10.26 2.75
N ALA A 117 -1.18 9.78 4.00
CA ALA A 117 -0.06 9.78 4.93
C ALA A 117 0.96 8.69 4.57
N PHE A 118 0.46 7.49 4.27
CA PHE A 118 1.27 6.36 3.81
C PHE A 118 0.44 5.45 2.94
N GLY A 119 1.00 5.02 1.81
CA GLY A 119 0.44 3.94 1.03
C GLY A 119 1.47 2.92 0.61
N TYR A 120 1.03 1.69 0.39
CA TYR A 120 1.90 0.63 -0.09
C TYR A 120 1.16 -0.39 -0.94
N PHE A 121 1.95 -1.07 -1.78
CA PHE A 121 1.53 -2.22 -2.54
C PHE A 121 2.63 -3.30 -2.47
N ASP A 122 2.21 -4.52 -2.12
CA ASP A 122 3.02 -5.73 -2.13
C ASP A 122 2.15 -6.96 -2.41
N MET A 123 2.78 -8.12 -2.52
CA MET A 123 2.13 -9.42 -2.65
C MET A 123 1.80 -10.00 -1.28
N GLU A 124 0.58 -10.55 -1.15
CA GLU A 124 0.06 -11.17 0.08
C GLU A 124 0.13 -10.27 1.33
N GLY A 125 -0.97 -9.55 1.55
CA GLY A 125 -1.18 -8.57 2.63
C GLY A 125 -1.30 -9.15 4.04
N TYR A 126 -0.42 -10.06 4.44
CA TYR A 126 -0.21 -10.35 5.86
C TYR A 126 0.95 -9.51 6.38
N ASP A 127 0.67 -8.23 6.60
CA ASP A 127 1.55 -7.38 7.38
C ASP A 127 0.93 -7.06 8.75
N ASP A 128 1.69 -7.27 9.82
CA ASP A 128 1.48 -6.65 11.14
C ASP A 128 1.79 -5.14 11.11
N PHE A 129 1.51 -4.43 10.00
CA PHE A 129 1.74 -3.00 9.90
C PHE A 129 0.60 -2.29 10.58
N THR A 130 0.79 -2.06 11.87
CA THR A 130 -0.28 -1.59 12.73
C THR A 130 -0.60 -0.11 12.53
N ASP A 131 -1.84 0.25 12.82
CA ASP A 131 -2.34 1.61 12.93
C ASP A 131 -1.45 2.52 13.78
N GLU A 132 -0.85 1.98 14.84
CA GLU A 132 0.10 2.72 15.67
C GLU A 132 1.40 3.06 14.93
N ALA A 133 1.86 2.20 14.01
CA ALA A 133 3.04 2.48 13.20
C ALA A 133 2.78 3.65 12.25
N VAL A 134 1.61 3.70 11.59
CA VAL A 134 1.24 4.83 10.72
C VAL A 134 1.08 6.11 11.53
N SER A 135 0.37 6.03 12.66
CA SER A 135 0.17 7.15 13.59
C SER A 135 1.49 7.75 14.08
N ALA A 136 2.48 6.90 14.36
CA ALA A 136 3.80 7.32 14.79
C ALA A 136 4.76 7.63 13.62
N THR A 137 4.25 7.56 12.38
CA THR A 137 5.03 7.74 11.13
C THR A 137 6.26 6.84 11.14
N GLN A 138 6.13 5.61 11.61
CA GLN A 138 7.23 4.66 11.77
C GLN A 138 7.42 3.87 10.48
N LEU A 139 8.56 4.07 9.84
CA LEU A 139 9.01 3.22 8.75
C LEU A 139 9.64 1.93 9.31
N LYS A 140 8.78 0.94 9.59
CA LYS A 140 9.23 -0.40 10.04
C LYS A 140 9.58 -1.32 8.88
N LYS A 141 8.91 -1.18 7.74
CA LYS A 141 9.02 -2.08 6.60
C LYS A 141 9.07 -1.30 5.30
N ILE A 142 9.66 -1.93 4.29
CA ILE A 142 9.70 -1.45 2.91
C ILE A 142 9.00 -2.50 2.07
N TYR A 143 7.92 -2.10 1.41
CA TYR A 143 7.16 -2.92 0.48
C TYR A 143 7.76 -2.83 -0.93
N TRP A 144 7.22 -3.58 -1.89
CA TRP A 144 7.64 -3.41 -3.28
C TRP A 144 7.42 -1.97 -3.78
N ALA A 145 6.21 -1.43 -3.60
CA ALA A 145 5.90 -0.03 -3.88
C ALA A 145 5.46 0.68 -2.60
N ASN A 146 6.04 1.84 -2.33
CA ASN A 146 5.77 2.66 -1.15
C ASN A 146 5.48 4.09 -1.59
N PHE A 147 4.52 4.72 -0.93
CA PHE A 147 4.08 6.08 -1.20
C PHE A 147 4.13 6.86 0.11
N PHE A 148 5.18 7.67 0.27
CA PHE A 148 5.44 8.44 1.47
C PHE A 148 4.78 9.81 1.37
N GLY A 149 3.68 9.98 2.09
CA GLY A 149 2.95 11.23 2.18
C GLY A 149 3.66 12.31 2.96
N GLU A 150 3.02 13.49 3.03
CA GLU A 150 3.54 14.67 3.74
C GLU A 150 4.09 14.36 5.16
N PRO A 151 3.43 13.55 6.02
CA PRO A 151 3.96 13.26 7.35
C PRO A 151 5.32 12.54 7.32
N TYR A 152 5.47 11.55 6.44
CA TYR A 152 6.72 10.81 6.25
C TYR A 152 7.78 11.72 5.62
N VAL A 153 7.41 12.54 4.64
CA VAL A 153 8.32 13.50 4.01
C VAL A 153 8.84 14.52 5.02
N LYS A 154 7.98 15.04 5.92
CA LYS A 154 8.38 15.96 7.00
C LYS A 154 9.32 15.28 8.00
N LYS A 155 9.01 14.03 8.40
CA LYS A 155 9.80 13.31 9.41
C LYS A 155 11.16 12.84 8.88
N TYR A 156 11.19 12.24 7.70
CA TYR A 156 12.39 11.62 7.15
C TYR A 156 13.20 12.58 6.27
N GLY A 157 12.53 13.56 5.66
CA GLY A 157 13.12 14.52 4.74
C GLY A 157 12.99 14.05 3.29
N LYS A 158 12.49 14.94 2.42
CA LYS A 158 12.33 14.70 0.99
C LYS A 158 13.60 14.17 0.31
N GLU A 159 14.72 14.87 0.50
CA GLU A 159 16.00 14.51 -0.12
C GLU A 159 16.49 13.12 0.34
N PHE A 160 16.23 12.78 1.60
CA PHE A 160 16.55 11.47 2.16
C PHE A 160 15.71 10.37 1.51
N LEU A 161 14.40 10.56 1.36
CA LEU A 161 13.54 9.56 0.72
C LEU A 161 13.88 9.37 -0.78
N LEU A 162 14.16 10.45 -1.51
CA LEU A 162 14.56 10.39 -2.92
C LEU A 162 15.96 9.77 -3.12
N GLY A 163 16.83 9.89 -2.11
CA GLY A 163 18.18 9.34 -2.09
C GLY A 163 18.27 7.87 -1.66
N ALA A 164 17.18 7.26 -1.20
CA ALA A 164 17.17 5.89 -0.73
C ALA A 164 17.59 4.88 -1.82
N PRO A 165 18.33 3.80 -1.53
CA PRO A 165 18.63 2.77 -2.53
C PRO A 165 17.34 2.08 -2.99
N GLY A 166 17.12 1.92 -4.29
CA GLY A 166 15.90 1.31 -4.85
C GLY A 166 15.84 1.53 -6.36
N TYR A 167 14.88 0.90 -7.03
CA TYR A 167 14.72 0.96 -8.49
C TYR A 167 14.24 2.34 -8.99
N LYS A 168 13.08 2.80 -8.50
CA LYS A 168 12.48 4.08 -8.92
C LYS A 168 12.18 4.92 -7.69
N LYS A 169 12.47 6.22 -7.79
CA LYS A 169 12.12 7.22 -6.77
C LYS A 169 11.68 8.49 -7.47
N ALA A 170 10.47 8.96 -7.16
CA ALA A 170 9.92 10.15 -7.78
C ALA A 170 9.09 10.94 -6.77
N GLU A 171 9.05 12.26 -6.95
CA GLU A 171 8.07 13.11 -6.28
C GLU A 171 6.85 13.25 -7.19
N LEU A 172 5.68 12.99 -6.63
CA LEU A 172 4.39 13.14 -7.29
C LEU A 172 3.88 14.58 -7.14
N ALA A 173 2.83 14.93 -7.89
CA ALA A 173 2.33 16.30 -7.99
C ALA A 173 1.90 16.91 -6.64
N ASP A 174 1.51 16.08 -5.68
CA ASP A 174 1.08 16.50 -4.35
C ASP A 174 2.21 16.46 -3.30
N GLY A 175 3.45 16.21 -3.73
CA GLY A 175 4.63 16.11 -2.85
C GLY A 175 4.84 14.73 -2.23
N THR A 176 3.96 13.75 -2.50
CA THR A 176 4.18 12.35 -2.12
C THR A 176 5.44 11.81 -2.79
N ILE A 177 6.26 11.06 -2.05
CA ILE A 177 7.43 10.37 -2.61
C ILE A 177 7.06 8.93 -2.93
N GLU A 178 7.05 8.60 -4.21
CA GLU A 178 7.02 7.23 -4.71
C GLU A 178 8.40 6.60 -4.54
N TYR A 179 8.43 5.38 -4.01
CA TYR A 179 9.61 4.56 -3.88
C TYR A 179 9.29 3.12 -4.29
N ILE A 180 9.93 2.64 -5.37
CA ILE A 180 9.83 1.27 -5.88
C ILE A 180 11.14 0.53 -5.59
N LEU A 181 11.02 -0.61 -4.93
CA LEU A 181 12.15 -1.40 -4.41
C LEU A 181 12.96 -2.05 -5.54
N THR A 182 12.30 -2.79 -6.42
CA THR A 182 12.90 -3.52 -7.55
C THR A 182 12.12 -3.22 -8.85
N GLU A 183 12.76 -3.42 -10.01
CA GLU A 183 12.15 -3.18 -11.33
C GLU A 183 10.83 -3.93 -11.51
N ASP A 184 10.70 -5.07 -10.84
CA ASP A 184 9.56 -5.94 -10.95
C ASP A 184 9.22 -6.59 -9.61
N LEU A 185 7.92 -6.67 -9.33
CA LEU A 185 7.36 -7.22 -8.08
C LEU A 185 7.79 -8.67 -7.81
N PHE A 186 8.02 -9.46 -8.86
CA PHE A 186 8.47 -10.86 -8.77
C PHE A 186 9.98 -11.00 -8.69
N THR A 187 10.72 -9.87 -8.75
CA THR A 187 12.17 -9.85 -8.57
C THR A 187 12.47 -9.54 -7.10
N PRO A 188 12.90 -10.53 -6.30
CA PRO A 188 13.30 -10.27 -4.93
C PRO A 188 14.56 -9.39 -4.90
N PRO A 189 14.71 -8.48 -3.92
CA PRO A 189 15.92 -7.71 -3.74
C PRO A 189 17.06 -8.67 -3.40
N ASP A 190 18.22 -8.48 -4.03
CA ASP A 190 19.40 -9.22 -3.64
C ASP A 190 19.91 -8.79 -2.24
N LEU A 191 20.71 -9.64 -1.60
CA LEU A 191 21.25 -9.38 -0.27
C LEU A 191 22.10 -8.10 -0.19
N SER A 192 22.67 -7.64 -1.31
CA SER A 192 23.42 -6.39 -1.34
C SER A 192 22.49 -5.18 -1.30
N LEU A 193 21.37 -5.22 -2.02
CA LEU A 193 20.37 -4.17 -2.02
C LEU A 193 19.68 -4.09 -0.65
N GLU A 194 19.30 -5.24 -0.08
CA GLU A 194 18.73 -5.31 1.27
C GLU A 194 19.63 -4.63 2.31
N ARG A 195 20.93 -4.97 2.31
CA ARG A 195 21.91 -4.37 3.22
C ARG A 195 22.04 -2.86 3.02
N LYS A 196 22.13 -2.41 1.77
CA LYS A 196 22.22 -0.97 1.45
C LYS A 196 21.01 -0.21 1.97
N ILE A 197 19.80 -0.77 1.82
CA ILE A 197 18.56 -0.16 2.32
C ILE A 197 18.60 -0.09 3.85
N GLN A 198 18.92 -1.19 4.52
CA GLN A 198 19.00 -1.22 5.99
C GLN A 198 20.02 -0.21 6.53
N GLU A 199 21.21 -0.17 5.96
CA GLU A 199 22.27 0.78 6.32
C GLU A 199 21.87 2.24 6.04
N TYR A 200 21.20 2.49 4.91
CA TYR A 200 20.74 3.82 4.54
C TYR A 200 19.66 4.34 5.48
N PHE A 201 18.68 3.50 5.84
CA PHE A 201 17.58 3.89 6.71
C PHE A 201 17.95 3.91 8.21
N ALA A 202 18.93 3.12 8.64
CA ALA A 202 19.35 2.98 10.05
C ALA A 202 19.51 4.29 10.85
N PRO A 203 20.02 5.41 10.29
CA PRO A 203 20.12 6.68 11.02
C PRO A 203 18.77 7.29 11.41
N LYS A 204 17.66 6.91 10.74
CA LYS A 204 16.34 7.51 10.94
C LYS A 204 15.23 6.49 11.23
N ALA A 205 15.41 5.23 10.83
CA ALA A 205 14.42 4.17 10.96
C ALA A 205 15.09 2.80 11.12
N LYS A 206 14.48 1.94 11.93
CA LYS A 206 14.83 0.52 11.95
C LYS A 206 13.92 -0.21 10.97
N VAL A 207 14.41 -0.39 9.75
CA VAL A 207 13.69 -1.10 8.69
C VAL A 207 13.99 -2.59 8.78
N GLU A 208 12.95 -3.39 8.98
CA GLU A 208 13.00 -4.85 8.92
C GLU A 208 12.93 -5.34 7.47
N ARG A 209 13.52 -6.50 7.23
CA ARG A 209 13.52 -7.15 5.91
C ARG A 209 12.12 -7.67 5.59
N PHE A 210 11.63 -7.37 4.39
CA PHE A 210 10.54 -8.12 3.78
C PHE A 210 11.00 -8.68 2.44
N ILE A 211 10.55 -9.90 2.11
CA ILE A 211 10.79 -10.53 0.83
C ILE A 211 9.60 -10.13 -0.04
N PRO A 212 9.71 -9.13 -0.94
CA PRO A 212 8.68 -8.92 -1.94
C PRO A 212 8.59 -10.15 -2.84
N GLY A 213 7.37 -10.47 -3.24
CA GLY A 213 7.07 -11.61 -4.09
C GLY A 213 6.31 -12.70 -3.34
N PRO A 214 5.87 -13.75 -4.05
CA PRO A 214 5.18 -14.84 -3.39
C PRO A 214 6.19 -15.44 -2.43
N ILE A 215 5.78 -15.82 -1.23
CA ILE A 215 6.45 -16.93 -0.58
C ILE A 215 6.13 -18.12 -1.48
N VAL A 216 6.85 -18.25 -2.60
CA VAL A 216 7.13 -19.56 -3.17
C VAL A 216 7.72 -20.24 -1.96
N ARG A 217 6.91 -21.07 -1.31
CA ARG A 217 7.42 -22.03 -0.35
C ARG A 217 8.52 -22.69 -1.15
N LEU A 218 9.75 -22.32 -0.87
CA LEU A 218 10.90 -23.17 -1.09
C LEU A 218 10.58 -24.37 -0.20
N VAL A 219 9.69 -25.24 -0.70
CA VAL A 219 9.72 -26.65 -0.44
C VAL A 219 11.07 -27.04 -1.04
N ILE A 220 12.13 -26.79 -0.27
CA ILE A 220 13.36 -27.53 -0.39
C ILE A 220 12.89 -28.94 -0.11
N ASP A 221 12.57 -29.65 -1.19
CA ASP A 221 12.22 -31.04 -1.18
C ASP A 221 13.48 -31.77 -0.69
N LYS A 222 13.61 -31.90 0.63
CA LYS A 222 14.71 -32.61 1.29
C LYS A 222 14.60 -34.13 1.06
N ASN A 223 13.67 -34.59 0.22
CA ASN A 223 13.40 -36.00 -0.02
C ASN A 223 13.61 -36.45 -1.47
N ARG A 224 14.71 -36.03 -2.10
CA ARG A 224 15.37 -36.87 -3.11
C ARG A 224 16.80 -37.17 -2.69
N LYS A 225 16.93 -38.17 -1.80
CA LYS A 225 18.12 -39.01 -1.81
C LYS A 225 17.88 -40.12 -2.84
N SER A 226 18.83 -40.18 -3.76
CA SER A 226 19.20 -41.31 -4.63
C SER A 226 19.09 -42.67 -3.96
#